data_AF-A0A5B8C1U3-F1
#
_entry.id   AF-A0A5B8C1U3-F1
#
_cell.length_a   1.000
_cell.length_b   1.000
_cell.length_c   1.000
_cell.angle_alpha   90.00
_cell.angle_beta   90.00
_cell.angle_gamma   90.00
#
_symmetry.space_group_name_H-M   'P 1'
#
loop_
_entity.id
_entity.type
_entity.pdbx_description
1 polymer ?
#
loop_
_entity_poly.entity_id
_entity_poly.type
_entity_poly.pdbx_seq_one_letter_code
_entity_poly.pdbx_strand_id
1 'polypeptide(L)'
;MRTVYKAFALLTALGVAAQAAAIALAVFTIVDMVEGGGVLDSSYDPMDNLGSALHWYGAIVVASLGLILLVASFFNRFRGAKMWAAITFALVVLQWVLAFTAFEVVSVGYLHGLNALAIFTCALLAFRAAHRADQRATTVPARAPAAL
;
A
#
# COMPACT_ATOMS: atom_id res chain seq x y z
N MET A 1 6.00 -19.85 2.12
CA MET A 1 6.03 -18.43 1.66
C MET A 1 4.68 -17.85 1.24
N ARG A 2 3.61 -18.65 1.08
CA ARG A 2 2.33 -18.11 0.64
C ARG A 2 1.55 -17.36 1.73
N THR A 3 1.61 -17.83 2.99
CA THR A 3 1.08 -17.08 4.15
C THR A 3 1.77 -15.74 4.30
N VAL A 4 3.11 -15.74 4.22
CA VAL A 4 3.94 -14.51 4.20
C VAL A 4 3.47 -13.57 3.08
N TYR A 5 3.39 -14.07 1.83
CA TYR A 5 2.92 -13.26 0.70
C TYR A 5 1.53 -12.65 0.95
N LYS A 6 0.56 -13.44 1.43
CA LYS A 6 -0.79 -12.95 1.77
C LYS A 6 -0.74 -11.86 2.84
N ALA A 7 -0.01 -12.10 3.92
CA ALA A 7 0.10 -11.16 5.03
C ALA A 7 0.69 -9.82 4.54
N PHE A 8 1.82 -9.84 3.84
CA PHE A 8 2.45 -8.63 3.33
C PHE A 8 1.60 -7.92 2.26
N ALA A 9 0.90 -8.64 1.40
CA ALA A 9 -0.04 -8.04 0.44
C ALA A 9 -1.19 -7.32 1.16
N LEU A 10 -1.79 -7.94 2.18
CA LEU A 10 -2.88 -7.34 2.95
C LEU A 10 -2.37 -6.16 3.79
N LEU A 11 -1.23 -6.30 4.47
CA LEU A 11 -0.61 -5.23 5.25
C LEU A 11 -0.23 -4.03 4.38
N THR A 12 0.23 -4.25 3.14
CA THR A 12 0.50 -3.16 2.18
C THR A 12 -0.79 -2.39 1.87
N ALA A 13 -1.89 -3.09 1.57
CA ALA A 13 -3.17 -2.45 1.32
C ALA A 13 -3.68 -1.67 2.56
N LEU A 14 -3.65 -2.30 3.73
CA LEU A 14 -4.09 -1.65 4.98
C LEU A 14 -3.19 -0.47 5.36
N GLY A 15 -1.88 -0.54 5.10
CA GLY A 15 -0.95 0.57 5.33
C GLY A 15 -1.27 1.77 4.46
N VAL A 16 -1.61 1.56 3.18
CA VAL A 16 -2.05 2.65 2.29
C VAL A 16 -3.40 3.23 2.74
N ALA A 17 -4.34 2.39 3.17
CA ALA A 17 -5.61 2.86 3.72
C ALA A 17 -5.41 3.70 5.00
N ALA A 18 -4.50 3.27 5.88
CA ALA A 18 -4.14 4.01 7.08
C ALA A 18 -3.48 5.37 6.74
N GLN A 19 -2.63 5.43 5.71
CA GLN A 19 -2.08 6.70 5.22
C GLN A 19 -3.15 7.65 4.69
N ALA A 20 -4.16 7.14 3.96
CA ALA A 20 -5.27 7.96 3.48
C ALA A 20 -6.09 8.52 4.65
N ALA A 21 -6.35 7.70 5.68
CA ALA A 21 -7.00 8.15 6.91
C ALA A 21 -6.14 9.19 7.67
N ALA A 22 -4.81 9.02 7.68
CA ALA A 22 -3.88 9.96 8.30
C ALA A 22 -3.90 11.34 7.63
N ILE A 23 -4.05 11.42 6.30
CA ILE A 23 -4.25 12.69 5.60
C ILE A 23 -5.57 13.35 6.00
N ALA A 24 -6.66 12.58 6.14
CA ALA A 24 -7.92 13.15 6.63
C ALA A 24 -7.75 13.73 8.04
N LEU A 25 -7.11 12.99 8.95
CA LEU A 25 -6.76 13.48 10.29
C LEU A 25 -5.95 14.78 10.19
N ALA A 26 -4.92 14.82 9.34
CA ALA A 26 -4.07 15.98 9.17
C ALA A 26 -4.86 17.23 8.77
N VAL A 27 -5.76 17.08 7.79
CA VAL A 27 -6.61 18.17 7.30
C VAL A 27 -7.56 18.65 8.39
N PHE A 28 -8.23 17.74 9.12
CA PHE A 28 -9.11 18.13 10.22
C PHE A 28 -8.35 18.83 11.36
N THR A 29 -7.13 18.42 11.67
CA THR A 29 -6.27 19.12 12.63
C THR A 29 -5.92 20.55 12.18
N ILE A 30 -5.68 20.76 10.88
CA ILE A 30 -5.44 22.11 10.34
C ILE A 30 -6.71 22.97 10.43
N VAL A 31 -7.87 22.41 10.11
CA VAL A 31 -9.15 23.13 10.18
C VAL A 31 -9.44 23.55 11.63
N ASP A 32 -9.33 22.63 12.59
CA ASP A 32 -9.53 22.90 14.01
C ASP A 32 -8.58 23.98 14.54
N MET A 33 -7.29 23.91 14.15
CA MET A 33 -6.30 24.94 14.49
C MET A 33 -6.71 26.34 14.00
N VAL A 34 -7.16 26.44 12.74
CA VAL A 34 -7.58 27.71 12.14
C VAL A 34 -8.86 28.24 12.77
N GLU A 35 -9.83 27.37 13.03
CA GLU A 35 -11.07 27.73 13.74
C GLU A 35 -10.79 28.21 15.17
N GLY A 36 -9.75 27.66 15.83
CA GLY A 36 -9.24 28.11 17.11
C GLY A 36 -8.44 29.43 17.09
N GLY A 37 -8.30 30.08 15.93
CA GLY A 37 -7.58 31.34 15.76
C GLY A 37 -6.09 31.19 15.44
N GLY A 38 -5.62 29.96 15.19
CA GLY A 38 -4.28 29.71 14.66
C GLY A 38 -4.15 30.16 13.20
N VAL A 39 -2.91 30.41 12.78
CA VAL A 39 -2.60 30.86 11.41
C VAL A 39 -1.72 29.80 10.74
N LEU A 40 -2.10 29.39 9.53
CA LEU A 40 -1.27 28.52 8.70
C LEU A 40 -0.34 29.38 7.84
N ASP A 41 0.93 29.46 8.24
CA ASP A 41 1.96 30.21 7.52
C ASP A 41 3.26 29.40 7.40
N SER A 42 4.35 30.04 6.95
CA SER A 42 5.64 29.38 6.74
C SER A 42 6.33 28.85 8.00
N SER A 43 5.85 29.22 9.19
CA SER A 43 6.34 28.68 10.47
C SER A 43 5.72 27.32 10.82
N TYR A 44 4.68 26.90 10.09
CA TYR A 44 4.03 25.62 10.28
C TYR A 44 4.98 24.46 9.94
N ASP A 45 5.24 23.60 10.93
CA ASP A 45 5.92 22.32 10.71
C ASP A 45 4.88 21.20 10.52
N PRO A 46 4.79 20.58 9.32
CA PRO A 46 3.91 19.44 9.11
C PRO A 46 4.19 18.27 10.07
N MET A 47 5.39 18.14 10.65
CA MET A 47 5.71 17.05 11.57
C MET A 47 5.10 17.22 12.96
N ASP A 48 4.70 18.43 13.35
CA ASP A 48 3.94 18.66 14.58
C ASP A 48 2.46 18.22 14.44
N ASN A 49 1.98 18.07 13.21
CA ASN A 49 0.67 17.50 12.92
C ASN A 49 0.75 15.98 12.89
N LEU A 50 0.08 15.34 13.85
CA LEU A 50 0.04 13.88 13.98
C LEU A 50 -0.40 13.16 12.69
N GLY A 51 -1.40 13.68 11.97
CA GLY A 51 -1.86 13.06 10.73
C GLY A 51 -0.79 13.10 9.63
N SER A 52 -0.11 14.25 9.49
CA SER A 52 0.99 14.42 8.53
C SER A 52 2.20 13.54 8.89
N ALA A 53 2.57 13.48 10.18
CA ALA A 53 3.63 12.61 10.67
C ALA A 53 3.32 11.12 10.41
N LEU A 54 2.10 10.67 10.71
CA LEU A 54 1.66 9.31 10.44
C LEU A 54 1.67 8.97 8.94
N HIS A 55 1.29 9.93 8.08
CA HIS A 55 1.38 9.75 6.64
C HIS A 55 2.85 9.57 6.18
N TRP A 56 3.76 10.43 6.65
CA TRP A 56 5.18 10.37 6.32
C TRP A 56 5.86 9.06 6.78
N TYR A 57 5.75 8.71 8.05
CA TYR A 57 6.34 7.47 8.56
C TYR A 57 5.66 6.24 7.95
N GLY A 58 4.35 6.32 7.71
CA GLY A 58 3.60 5.30 6.99
C GLY A 58 4.16 5.03 5.60
N ALA A 59 4.70 6.03 4.90
CA ALA A 59 5.28 5.87 3.56
C ALA A 59 6.49 4.92 3.58
N ILE A 60 7.35 5.04 4.59
CA ILE A 60 8.51 4.15 4.79
C ILE A 60 8.06 2.72 5.08
N VAL A 61 7.02 2.56 5.91
CA VAL A 61 6.43 1.25 6.23
C VAL A 61 5.87 0.60 4.97
N VAL A 62 5.03 1.29 4.19
CA VAL A 62 4.44 0.76 2.95
C VAL A 62 5.52 0.42 1.92
N ALA A 63 6.57 1.25 1.78
CA ALA A 63 7.69 0.96 0.90
C ALA A 63 8.40 -0.34 1.28
N SER A 64 8.64 -0.53 2.58
CA SER A 64 9.26 -1.74 3.14
C SER A 64 8.37 -2.97 2.91
N LEU A 65 7.07 -2.87 3.18
CA LEU A 65 6.10 -3.96 2.96
C LEU A 65 6.02 -4.34 1.48
N GLY A 66 6.00 -3.37 0.57
CA GLY A 66 5.99 -3.58 -0.87
C GLY A 66 7.25 -4.30 -1.36
N LEU A 67 8.42 -3.91 -0.86
CA LEU A 67 9.69 -4.59 -1.17
C LEU A 67 9.69 -6.03 -0.65
N ILE A 68 9.26 -6.25 0.60
CA ILE A 68 9.18 -7.60 1.18
C ILE A 68 8.19 -8.46 0.40
N LEU A 69 7.05 -7.91 -0.04
CA LEU A 69 6.09 -8.60 -0.90
C LEU A 69 6.74 -9.02 -2.22
N LEU A 70 7.50 -8.13 -2.86
CA LEU A 70 8.25 -8.44 -4.08
C LEU A 70 9.25 -9.57 -3.86
N VAL A 71 10.06 -9.49 -2.80
CA VAL A 71 11.01 -10.56 -2.43
C VAL A 71 10.27 -11.89 -2.16
N ALA A 72 9.20 -11.86 -1.37
CA ALA A 72 8.37 -13.03 -1.08
C ALA A 72 7.77 -13.67 -2.34
N SER A 73 7.53 -12.88 -3.40
CA SER A 73 6.97 -13.36 -4.67
C SER A 73 7.89 -14.36 -5.39
N PHE A 74 9.22 -14.22 -5.26
CA PHE A 74 10.19 -15.12 -5.89
C PHE A 74 10.16 -16.53 -5.31
N PHE A 75 9.68 -16.67 -4.07
CA PHE A 75 9.53 -17.97 -3.41
C PHE A 75 8.15 -18.61 -3.61
N ASN A 76 7.31 -18.04 -4.47
CA ASN A 76 5.98 -18.55 -4.78
C ASN A 76 5.85 -18.88 -6.27
N ARG A 77 5.25 -20.03 -6.60
CA ARG A 77 5.10 -20.53 -7.99
C ARG A 77 3.69 -20.41 -8.55
N PHE A 78 2.76 -19.77 -7.84
CA PHE A 78 1.39 -19.62 -8.35
C PHE A 78 1.32 -18.53 -9.43
N ARG A 79 0.37 -18.70 -10.36
CA ARG A 79 0.17 -17.76 -11.47
C ARG A 79 -0.16 -16.36 -10.94
N GLY A 80 0.65 -15.38 -11.32
CA GLY A 80 0.46 -13.97 -10.94
C GLY A 80 1.25 -13.52 -9.70
N ALA A 81 1.95 -14.40 -8.99
CA ALA A 81 2.70 -14.04 -7.77
C ALA A 81 3.68 -12.87 -8.00
N LYS A 82 4.57 -13.02 -9.00
CA LYS A 82 5.57 -12.03 -9.36
C LYS A 82 4.96 -10.79 -10.02
N MET A 83 3.99 -10.99 -10.91
CA MET A 83 3.33 -9.91 -11.63
C MET A 83 2.67 -8.91 -10.68
N TRP A 84 1.82 -9.38 -9.77
CA TRP A 84 1.13 -8.49 -8.84
C TRP A 84 2.07 -7.81 -7.85
N ALA A 85 3.09 -8.53 -7.38
CA ALA A 85 4.07 -7.95 -6.47
C ALA A 85 4.95 -6.89 -7.15
N ALA A 86 5.37 -7.14 -8.40
CA ALA A 86 6.15 -6.19 -9.19
C ALA A 86 5.35 -4.95 -9.57
N ILE A 87 4.09 -5.11 -10.00
CA ILE A 87 3.21 -3.95 -10.28
C ILE A 87 3.00 -3.14 -9.01
N THR A 88 2.65 -3.78 -7.88
CA THR A 88 2.45 -3.08 -6.61
C THR A 88 3.70 -2.31 -6.19
N PHE A 89 4.89 -2.92 -6.27
CA PHE A 89 6.14 -2.25 -5.90
C PHE A 89 6.53 -1.14 -6.89
N ALA A 90 6.32 -1.32 -8.18
CA ALA A 90 6.55 -0.27 -9.18
C ALA A 90 5.66 0.95 -8.92
N LEU A 91 4.39 0.73 -8.58
CA LEU A 91 3.48 1.81 -8.18
C LEU A 91 3.92 2.49 -6.88
N VAL A 92 4.47 1.75 -5.92
CA VAL A 92 5.07 2.34 -4.71
C VAL A 92 6.26 3.24 -5.07
N VAL A 93 7.16 2.81 -5.96
CA VAL A 93 8.26 3.66 -6.44
C VAL A 93 7.71 4.92 -7.13
N LEU A 94 6.71 4.76 -8.00
CA LEU A 94 6.04 5.88 -8.64
C LEU A 94 5.40 6.84 -7.61
N GLN A 95 4.86 6.32 -6.50
CA GLN A 95 4.28 7.14 -5.43
C GLN A 95 5.29 8.14 -4.85
N TRP A 96 6.53 7.68 -4.62
CA TRP A 96 7.61 8.53 -4.11
C TRP A 96 8.02 9.60 -5.13
N VAL A 97 8.13 9.22 -6.41
CA VAL A 97 8.40 10.19 -7.49
C VAL A 97 7.32 11.27 -7.55
N LEU A 98 6.04 10.86 -7.50
CA LEU A 98 4.91 11.79 -7.49
C LEU A 98 4.90 12.66 -6.23
N ALA A 99 5.26 12.12 -5.06
CA ALA A 99 5.34 12.88 -3.82
C ALA A 99 6.38 14.01 -3.91
N PHE A 100 7.61 13.69 -4.33
CA PHE A 100 8.65 14.71 -4.46
C PHE A 100 8.31 15.76 -5.51
N THR A 101 7.67 15.34 -6.61
CA THR A 101 7.26 16.27 -7.67
C THR A 101 6.11 17.18 -7.21
N ALA A 102 5.23 16.71 -6.31
CA ALA A 102 4.10 17.47 -5.81
C ALA A 102 4.52 18.68 -4.93
N PHE A 103 5.73 18.67 -4.36
CA PHE A 103 6.27 19.83 -3.65
C PHE A 103 6.57 21.02 -4.58
N GLU A 104 6.86 20.75 -5.85
CA GLU A 104 7.14 21.79 -6.87
C GLU A 104 5.91 22.06 -7.75
N VAL A 105 5.11 21.03 -8.05
CA VAL A 105 3.95 21.11 -8.93
C VAL A 105 2.71 20.58 -8.19
N VAL A 106 2.01 21.48 -7.51
CA VAL A 106 0.88 21.16 -6.60
C VAL A 106 -0.16 20.24 -7.24
N SER A 107 -0.49 20.42 -8.52
CA SER A 107 -1.48 19.60 -9.23
C SER A 107 -1.08 18.11 -9.34
N VAL A 108 0.21 17.79 -9.23
CA VAL A 108 0.71 16.40 -9.19
C VAL A 108 0.27 15.69 -7.91
N GLY A 109 -0.08 16.42 -6.85
CA GLY A 109 -0.68 15.85 -5.64
C GLY A 109 -1.96 15.05 -5.92
N TYR A 110 -2.74 15.43 -6.93
CA TYR A 110 -3.90 14.64 -7.36
C TYR A 110 -3.51 13.27 -7.93
N LEU A 111 -2.47 13.23 -8.78
CA LEU A 111 -1.94 11.98 -9.33
C LEU A 111 -1.34 11.11 -8.24
N HIS A 112 -0.69 11.70 -7.24
CA HIS A 112 -0.21 10.99 -6.05
C HIS A 112 -1.38 10.29 -5.32
N GLY A 113 -2.48 10.99 -5.08
CA GLY A 113 -3.69 10.40 -4.48
C GLY A 113 -4.27 9.24 -5.31
N LEU A 114 -4.38 9.40 -6.62
CA LEU A 114 -4.87 8.34 -7.51
C LEU A 114 -3.93 7.11 -7.53
N ASN A 115 -2.63 7.33 -7.55
CA ASN A 115 -1.66 6.23 -7.53
C ASN A 115 -1.68 5.47 -6.20
N ALA A 116 -1.97 6.13 -5.08
CA ALA A 116 -2.19 5.45 -3.79
C ALA A 116 -3.36 4.45 -3.89
N LEU A 117 -4.48 4.84 -4.51
CA LEU A 117 -5.62 3.95 -4.75
C LEU A 117 -5.26 2.76 -5.66
N ALA A 118 -4.40 2.99 -6.66
CA ALA A 118 -3.87 1.93 -7.51
C ALA A 118 -3.00 0.93 -6.73
N ILE A 119 -2.12 1.40 -5.85
CA ILE A 119 -1.31 0.53 -4.95
C ILE A 119 -2.22 -0.30 -4.07
N PHE A 120 -3.18 0.34 -3.40
CA PHE A 120 -4.17 -0.33 -2.55
C PHE A 120 -4.88 -1.47 -3.29
N THR A 121 -5.37 -1.17 -4.48
CA THR A 121 -6.10 -2.13 -5.32
C THR A 121 -5.20 -3.28 -5.76
N CYS A 122 -3.99 -2.99 -6.25
CA CYS A 122 -3.06 -4.01 -6.70
C CYS A 122 -2.60 -4.93 -5.56
N ALA A 123 -2.38 -4.37 -4.36
CA ALA A 123 -2.06 -5.13 -3.17
C ALA A 123 -3.21 -6.07 -2.76
N LEU A 124 -4.48 -5.61 -2.82
CA LEU A 124 -5.64 -6.48 -2.61
C LEU A 124 -5.78 -7.57 -3.69
N LEU A 125 -5.49 -7.25 -4.95
CA LEU A 125 -5.49 -8.23 -6.04
C LEU A 125 -4.39 -9.28 -5.85
N ALA A 126 -3.21 -8.88 -5.37
CA ALA A 126 -2.14 -9.79 -4.97
C ALA A 126 -2.61 -10.76 -3.87
N PHE A 127 -3.22 -10.22 -2.81
CA PHE A 127 -3.79 -11.01 -1.71
C PHE A 127 -4.84 -12.01 -2.22
N ARG A 128 -5.80 -11.56 -3.04
CA ARG A 128 -6.85 -12.42 -3.62
C ARG A 128 -6.29 -13.50 -4.52
N ALA A 129 -5.26 -13.18 -5.32
CA ALA A 129 -4.60 -14.17 -6.18
C ALA A 129 -3.96 -15.30 -5.37
N ALA A 130 -3.27 -14.95 -4.27
CA ALA A 130 -2.69 -15.93 -3.36
C ALA A 130 -3.75 -16.78 -2.65
N HIS A 131 -4.86 -16.18 -2.21
CA HIS A 131 -5.97 -16.92 -1.60
C HIS A 131 -6.61 -17.91 -2.57
N ARG A 132 -6.87 -17.50 -3.82
CA ARG A 132 -7.40 -18.40 -4.87
C ARG A 132 -6.45 -19.56 -5.17
N ALA A 133 -5.15 -19.33 -5.11
CA ALA A 133 -4.15 -20.37 -5.30
C ALA A 133 -4.17 -21.42 -4.17
N ASP A 134 -4.53 -21.02 -2.94
CA ASP A 134 -4.71 -21.96 -1.82
C ASP A 134 -5.94 -22.83 -2.01
N GLN A 135 -7.07 -22.22 -2.35
CA GLN A 135 -8.31 -22.96 -2.59
C GLN A 135 -8.13 -24.02 -3.68
N ARG A 136 -7.45 -23.68 -4.78
CA ARG A 136 -7.16 -24.66 -5.85
C ARG A 136 -6.27 -25.81 -5.40
N ALA A 137 -5.35 -25.59 -4.47
CA ALA A 137 -4.47 -26.65 -3.97
C ALA A 137 -5.23 -27.66 -3.10
N THR A 138 -6.29 -27.23 -2.41
CA THR A 138 -7.12 -28.10 -1.56
C THR A 138 -8.24 -28.82 -2.32
N THR A 139 -8.64 -28.36 -3.51
CA THR A 139 -9.73 -28.98 -4.29
C THR A 139 -9.30 -30.09 -5.25
N VAL A 140 -8.01 -30.34 -5.46
CA VAL A 140 -7.54 -31.43 -6.33
C VAL A 140 -7.75 -32.77 -5.61
N PRO A 141 -8.64 -33.67 -6.08
CA PRO A 141 -8.84 -34.97 -5.45
C PRO A 141 -7.54 -35.78 -5.56
N ALA A 142 -7.16 -36.47 -4.48
CA ALA A 142 -6.14 -37.51 -4.57
C ALA A 142 -6.62 -38.52 -5.61
N ARG A 143 -5.88 -38.65 -6.72
CA ARG A 143 -6.16 -39.65 -7.76
C ARG A 143 -6.18 -41.00 -7.06
N ALA A 144 -7.36 -41.62 -6.94
CA ALA A 144 -7.47 -42.96 -6.39
C ALA A 144 -6.52 -43.88 -7.18
N PRO A 145 -5.73 -44.74 -6.51
CA PRO A 145 -4.86 -45.66 -7.22
C PRO A 145 -5.71 -46.48 -8.18
N ALA A 146 -5.27 -46.56 -9.44
CA ALA A 146 -5.94 -47.38 -10.44
C ALA A 146 -5.96 -48.82 -9.91
N ALA A 147 -7.15 -49.37 -9.67
CA ALA A 147 -7.30 -50.78 -9.37
C ALA A 147 -6.81 -51.58 -10.58
N LEU A 148 -5.78 -52.41 -10.35
CA LEU A 148 -5.31 -53.44 -11.28
C LEU A 148 -6.14 -54.71 -11.10
#